data_AF-A0A1A7Y5L0-F1
#
_entry.id   AF-A0A1A7Y5L0-F1
#
_cell.length_a   1.000
_cell.length_b   1.000
_cell.length_c   1.000
_cell.angle_alpha   90.00
_cell.angle_beta   90.00
_cell.angle_gamma   90.00
#
_symmetry.space_group_name_H-M   'P 1'
#
loop_
_entity.id
_entity.type
_entity.pdbx_description
1 polymer ?
#
loop_
_entity_poly.entity_id
_entity_poly.type
_entity_poly.pdbx_seq_one_letter_code
_entity_poly.pdbx_strand_id
1 'polypeptide(L)'
;IEGTKQPLEVNTSSLAVAENMADLIDGYCRLEGCTDGSLITRNNKGRDVRQKLPDIPQHAAPTGHGKGLGSDIYAEIPENTSLYDDEHIISRDDVVVGRILGEGFFGEVHEGVYKSPSGERIHVAIKTCKEFSAEVKEKFMSEADLMKNLDHPNIVRLIGVITVDPVWIVMELYKYGELGDYLVEHQYVLTVGKLTQFCLQICKAVAYLEGLNMVHRDIAVRNVL
;
A
#
# COMPACT_ATOMS: atom_id res chain seq x y z
N ILE A 1 22.69 -52.81 32.36
CA ILE A 1 22.57 -51.85 33.48
C ILE A 1 21.59 -50.79 33.01
N GLU A 2 20.31 -50.94 33.33
CA GLU A 2 19.34 -49.86 33.08
C GLU A 2 19.57 -48.79 34.13
N GLY A 3 20.02 -47.61 33.70
CA GLY A 3 20.22 -46.46 34.56
C GLY A 3 18.88 -45.92 35.06
N THR A 4 18.84 -45.50 36.32
CA THR A 4 17.68 -44.82 36.90
C THR A 4 17.36 -43.55 36.10
N LYS A 5 16.10 -43.39 35.68
CA LYS A 5 15.60 -42.16 35.03
C LYS A 5 15.49 -41.03 36.05
N GLN A 6 16.58 -40.35 36.33
CA GLN A 6 16.54 -39.10 37.11
C GLN A 6 16.03 -37.95 36.23
N PRO A 7 15.15 -37.08 36.74
CA PRO A 7 14.73 -35.89 36.01
C PRO A 7 15.91 -34.94 35.84
N LEU A 8 16.12 -34.43 34.62
CA LEU A 8 17.09 -33.39 34.34
C LEU A 8 16.49 -32.04 34.76
N GLU A 9 17.13 -31.35 35.71
CA GLU A 9 16.74 -30.01 36.13
C GLU A 9 17.72 -28.97 35.58
N VAL A 10 17.19 -27.89 35.01
CA VAL A 10 17.98 -26.79 34.44
C VAL A 10 17.55 -25.47 35.07
N ASN A 11 18.50 -24.76 35.66
CA ASN A 11 18.27 -23.43 36.22
C ASN A 11 18.47 -22.36 35.14
N THR A 12 17.52 -21.44 35.01
CA THR A 12 17.57 -20.33 34.05
C THR A 12 17.44 -18.98 34.77
N SER A 13 17.83 -17.90 34.08
CA SER A 13 17.79 -16.54 34.63
C SER A 13 16.39 -15.93 34.67
N SER A 14 15.42 -16.49 33.94
CA SER A 14 14.03 -16.02 33.92
C SER A 14 13.06 -17.08 33.39
N LEU A 15 11.77 -16.89 33.67
CA LEU A 15 10.69 -17.74 33.15
C LEU A 15 10.64 -17.74 31.62
N ALA A 16 10.78 -16.58 30.97
CA ALA A 16 10.80 -16.49 29.51
C ALA A 16 11.93 -17.31 28.89
N VAL A 17 13.11 -17.33 29.52
CA VAL A 17 14.23 -18.18 29.07
C VAL A 17 13.91 -19.66 29.29
N ALA A 18 13.26 -20.03 30.40
CA ALA A 18 12.81 -21.40 30.63
C ALA A 18 11.79 -21.87 29.58
N GLU A 19 10.81 -21.03 29.24
CA GLU A 19 9.80 -21.29 28.21
C GLU A 19 10.44 -21.48 26.84
N ASN A 20 11.33 -20.55 26.44
CA ASN A 20 12.08 -20.67 25.18
C ASN A 20 12.92 -21.95 25.12
N MET A 21 13.57 -22.34 26.22
CA MET A 21 14.34 -23.59 26.28
C MET A 21 13.44 -24.82 26.17
N ALA A 22 12.26 -24.80 26.81
CA ALA A 22 11.29 -25.87 26.73
C ALA A 22 10.74 -26.01 25.30
N ASP A 23 10.36 -24.90 24.64
CA ASP A 23 9.89 -24.88 23.26
C ASP A 23 10.96 -25.35 22.27
N LEU A 24 12.23 -24.99 22.51
CA LEU A 24 13.36 -25.43 21.69
C LEU A 24 13.54 -26.96 21.77
N ILE A 25 13.59 -27.51 22.99
CA ILE A 25 13.72 -28.95 23.21
C ILE A 25 12.52 -29.70 22.61
N ASP A 26 11.30 -29.21 22.86
CA ASP A 26 10.06 -29.74 22.31
C ASP A 26 10.06 -29.74 20.77
N GLY A 27 10.54 -28.65 20.16
CA GLY A 27 10.73 -28.53 18.72
C GLY A 27 11.76 -29.53 18.16
N TYR A 28 12.92 -29.67 18.79
CA TYR A 28 13.95 -30.64 18.38
C TYR A 28 13.44 -32.09 18.48
N CYS A 29 12.73 -32.45 19.56
CA CYS A 29 12.16 -33.79 19.71
C CYS A 29 11.10 -34.12 18.65
N ARG A 30 10.31 -33.12 18.21
CA ARG A 30 9.39 -33.29 17.06
C ARG A 30 10.16 -33.50 15.75
N LEU A 31 11.22 -32.71 15.52
CA LEU A 31 12.04 -32.78 14.30
C LEU A 31 12.81 -34.09 14.15
N GLU A 32 13.38 -34.64 15.22
CA GLU A 32 14.19 -35.87 15.18
C GLU A 32 13.37 -37.18 15.15
N GLY A 33 12.03 -37.09 15.23
CA GLY A 33 11.14 -38.18 14.82
C GLY A 33 10.40 -38.95 15.92
N CYS A 34 10.12 -38.35 17.09
CA CYS A 34 9.52 -39.11 18.19
C CYS A 34 8.05 -38.79 18.54
N THR A 35 7.42 -37.71 18.06
CA THR A 35 5.97 -37.45 18.21
C THR A 35 5.53 -36.22 17.41
N ASP A 36 4.31 -36.20 16.86
CA ASP A 36 3.70 -34.99 16.26
C ASP A 36 3.14 -34.00 17.32
N GLY A 37 2.99 -34.45 18.57
CA GLY A 37 2.46 -33.65 19.68
C GLY A 37 3.53 -32.90 20.45
N SER A 38 3.13 -31.84 21.16
CA SER A 38 3.99 -31.17 22.14
C SER A 38 4.19 -32.05 23.38
N LEU A 39 5.43 -32.16 23.84
CA LEU A 39 5.87 -32.83 25.05
C LEU A 39 5.77 -31.91 26.29
N ILE A 40 5.46 -30.63 26.09
CA ILE A 40 5.33 -29.65 27.17
C ILE A 40 4.01 -29.89 27.90
N THR A 41 4.10 -30.33 29.16
CA THR A 41 2.94 -30.47 30.02
C THR A 41 2.56 -29.12 30.61
N ARG A 42 1.49 -28.50 30.09
CA ARG A 42 0.92 -27.28 30.67
C ARG A 42 -0.10 -27.65 31.74
N ASN A 43 0.06 -27.13 32.95
CA ASN A 43 -0.85 -27.41 34.07
C ASN A 43 -2.17 -26.66 33.87
N ASN A 44 -3.08 -27.23 33.09
CA ASN A 44 -4.31 -26.59 32.63
C ASN A 44 -5.37 -26.58 33.75
N LYS A 45 -5.35 -25.59 34.66
CA LYS A 45 -6.56 -25.25 35.44
C LYS A 45 -7.39 -24.22 34.68
N GLY A 46 -8.25 -24.75 33.80
CA GLY A 46 -9.44 -24.06 33.31
C GLY A 46 -9.25 -23.26 32.02
N ARG A 47 -9.69 -23.85 30.91
CA ARG A 47 -10.49 -23.20 29.85
C ARG A 47 -10.78 -24.23 28.75
N ASP A 48 -11.71 -25.14 29.07
CA ASP A 48 -12.47 -25.89 28.06
C ASP A 48 -13.83 -25.20 27.85
N VAL A 49 -13.77 -23.88 27.70
CA VAL A 49 -14.92 -23.07 27.27
C VAL A 49 -14.44 -22.28 26.05
N ARG A 50 -14.41 -22.96 24.90
CA ARG A 50 -14.62 -22.28 23.62
C ARG A 50 -16.00 -21.62 23.73
N GLN A 51 -16.05 -20.35 24.12
CA GLN A 51 -17.28 -19.57 24.03
C GLN A 51 -17.71 -19.61 22.57
N LYS A 52 -18.85 -20.26 22.29
CA LYS A 52 -19.46 -20.21 20.96
C LYS A 52 -19.81 -18.76 20.67
N LEU A 53 -19.16 -18.19 19.65
CA LEU A 53 -19.52 -16.90 19.09
C LEU A 53 -20.83 -17.01 18.30
N PRO A 54 -21.58 -15.91 18.12
CA PRO A 54 -22.84 -15.92 17.39
C PRO A 54 -22.65 -16.24 15.91
N ASP A 55 -23.65 -16.85 15.28
CA ASP A 55 -23.62 -17.22 13.86
C ASP A 55 -23.56 -15.99 12.95
N ILE A 56 -22.70 -16.04 11.93
CA ILE A 56 -22.53 -14.99 10.91
C ILE A 56 -23.48 -15.27 9.73
N PRO A 57 -24.16 -14.25 9.15
CA PRO A 57 -25.11 -14.45 8.05
C PRO A 57 -24.45 -15.00 6.78
N GLN A 58 -25.01 -16.08 6.21
CA GLN A 58 -24.58 -16.66 4.95
C GLN A 58 -25.11 -15.85 3.76
N HIS A 59 -24.24 -15.18 3.02
CA HIS A 59 -24.54 -14.74 1.65
C HIS A 59 -24.30 -15.90 0.67
N ALA A 60 -25.35 -16.26 -0.06
CA ALA A 60 -25.42 -17.43 -0.91
C ALA A 60 -24.58 -17.32 -2.19
N ALA A 61 -23.78 -18.35 -2.48
CA ALA A 61 -23.43 -18.75 -3.84
C ALA A 61 -23.23 -20.29 -3.91
N PRO A 62 -23.49 -20.95 -5.05
CA PRO A 62 -24.03 -22.31 -5.05
C PRO A 62 -23.01 -23.45 -5.24
N THR A 63 -23.26 -24.51 -4.48
CA THR A 63 -23.12 -25.95 -4.79
C THR A 63 -21.78 -26.51 -5.31
N GLY A 64 -21.12 -27.28 -4.44
CA GLY A 64 -20.20 -28.37 -4.80
C GLY A 64 -19.96 -29.27 -3.58
N HIS A 65 -20.39 -30.53 -3.65
CA HIS A 65 -20.39 -31.47 -2.52
C HIS A 65 -18.97 -31.92 -2.11
N GLY A 66 -18.68 -31.86 -0.81
CA GLY A 66 -17.54 -32.52 -0.19
C GLY A 66 -17.61 -32.43 1.34
N LYS A 67 -18.14 -33.47 1.99
CA LYS A 67 -18.05 -33.63 3.46
C LYS A 67 -16.57 -33.84 3.83
N GLY A 68 -15.92 -32.81 4.36
CA GLY A 68 -14.62 -32.87 5.00
C GLY A 68 -14.68 -32.09 6.32
N LEU A 69 -14.31 -32.75 7.41
CA LEU A 69 -14.21 -32.23 8.78
C LEU A 69 -13.66 -30.79 8.83
N GLY A 70 -14.41 -29.88 9.45
CA GLY A 70 -14.03 -28.48 9.61
C GLY A 70 -12.77 -28.32 10.44
N SER A 71 -11.70 -27.87 9.78
CA SER A 71 -10.54 -27.29 10.44
C SER A 71 -10.83 -25.83 10.75
N ASP A 72 -11.04 -25.47 12.02
CA ASP A 72 -11.13 -24.07 12.51
C ASP A 72 -9.78 -23.31 12.43
N ILE A 73 -8.80 -23.82 11.66
CA ILE A 73 -7.41 -23.32 11.59
C ILE A 73 -7.17 -22.70 10.21
N TYR A 74 -8.23 -22.20 9.57
CA TYR A 74 -8.08 -21.44 8.35
C TYR A 74 -7.64 -20.02 8.70
N ALA A 75 -6.38 -19.72 8.43
CA ALA A 75 -5.87 -18.35 8.41
C ALA A 75 -5.76 -17.94 6.94
N GLU A 76 -6.62 -17.02 6.50
CA GLU A 76 -6.37 -16.30 5.26
C GLU A 76 -5.13 -15.42 5.48
N ILE A 77 -4.11 -15.61 4.66
CA ILE A 77 -3.06 -14.60 4.51
C ILE A 77 -3.69 -13.54 3.61
N PRO A 78 -4.07 -12.34 4.11
CA PRO A 78 -4.59 -11.33 3.22
C PRO A 78 -3.51 -10.98 2.20
N GLU A 79 -3.76 -11.29 0.93
CA GLU A 79 -2.90 -10.88 -0.20
C GLU A 79 -2.79 -9.35 -0.32
N ASN A 80 -3.59 -8.62 0.47
CA ASN A 80 -3.70 -7.18 0.46
C ASN A 80 -3.67 -6.62 1.89
N THR A 81 -2.65 -6.97 2.67
CA THR A 81 -2.27 -6.10 3.79
C THR A 81 -1.93 -4.76 3.15
N SER A 82 -2.76 -3.74 3.33
CA SER A 82 -2.64 -2.45 2.63
C SER A 82 -1.20 -1.95 2.73
N LEU A 83 -0.44 -2.05 1.63
CA LEU A 83 0.93 -1.57 1.51
C LEU A 83 1.01 -0.03 1.50
N TYR A 84 -0.11 0.61 1.79
CA TYR A 84 -0.27 2.05 1.72
C TYR A 84 -0.09 2.61 3.11
N ASP A 85 0.95 3.43 3.25
CA ASP A 85 1.10 4.30 4.40
C ASP A 85 -0.19 5.12 4.59
N ASP A 86 -0.80 5.01 5.77
CA ASP A 86 -2.13 5.58 6.08
C ASP A 86 -2.17 7.10 5.83
N GLU A 87 -1.00 7.77 5.88
CA GLU A 87 -0.88 9.22 5.77
C GLU A 87 -1.40 9.81 4.45
N HIS A 88 -1.38 9.03 3.36
CA HIS A 88 -1.79 9.50 2.04
C HIS A 88 -3.19 9.02 1.62
N ILE A 89 -3.89 8.27 2.47
CA ILE A 89 -5.25 7.81 2.18
C ILE A 89 -6.23 8.94 2.51
N ILE A 90 -7.03 9.36 1.52
CA ILE A 90 -8.03 10.42 1.70
C ILE A 90 -9.44 9.88 1.42
N SER A 91 -10.45 10.51 2.03
CA SER A 91 -11.85 10.15 1.80
C SER A 91 -12.35 10.65 0.45
N ARG A 92 -13.13 9.83 -0.23
CA ARG A 92 -13.85 10.23 -1.46
C ARG A 92 -14.80 11.39 -1.20
N ASP A 93 -15.42 11.44 -0.03
CA ASP A 93 -16.41 12.47 0.32
C ASP A 93 -15.80 13.87 0.46
N ASP A 94 -14.48 13.95 0.66
CA ASP A 94 -13.74 15.21 0.75
C ASP A 94 -13.29 15.73 -0.63
N VAL A 95 -13.56 14.99 -1.71
CA VAL A 95 -13.13 15.33 -3.07
C VAL A 95 -14.34 15.57 -3.97
N VAL A 96 -14.40 16.75 -4.57
CA VAL A 96 -15.39 17.10 -5.59
C VAL A 96 -14.73 17.10 -6.96
N VAL A 97 -15.20 16.21 -7.84
CA VAL A 97 -14.72 16.09 -9.22
C VAL A 97 -15.39 17.15 -10.12
N GLY A 98 -14.59 17.82 -10.94
CA GLY A 98 -15.00 18.81 -11.92
C GLY A 98 -14.92 18.28 -13.35
N ARG A 99 -14.57 19.15 -14.31
CA ARG A 99 -14.47 18.78 -15.73
C ARG A 99 -13.22 17.94 -16.02
N ILE A 100 -13.24 17.24 -17.15
CA ILE A 100 -12.08 16.52 -17.68
C ILE A 100 -11.04 17.54 -18.18
N LEU A 101 -9.78 17.34 -17.79
CA LEU A 101 -8.60 18.09 -18.26
C LEU A 101 -7.90 17.37 -19.40
N GLY A 102 -7.92 16.04 -19.40
CA GLY A 102 -7.28 15.24 -20.44
C GLY A 102 -7.48 13.74 -20.23
N GLU A 103 -7.04 12.97 -21.21
CA GLU A 103 -7.05 11.51 -21.17
C GLU A 103 -5.62 10.97 -21.16
N GLY A 104 -5.37 10.01 -20.29
CA GLY A 104 -4.11 9.28 -20.19
C GLY A 104 -4.32 7.78 -20.37
N PHE A 105 -3.22 7.04 -20.29
CA PHE A 105 -3.21 5.59 -20.51
C PHE A 105 -4.19 4.81 -19.62
N PHE A 106 -4.30 5.18 -18.35
CA PHE A 106 -5.15 4.49 -17.38
C PHE A 106 -6.60 5.02 -17.30
N GLY A 107 -6.88 6.17 -17.91
CA GLY A 107 -8.17 6.83 -17.79
C GLY A 107 -8.09 8.34 -17.91
N GLU A 108 -9.04 9.04 -17.31
CA GLU A 108 -9.16 10.50 -17.41
C GLU A 108 -8.50 11.21 -16.23
N VAL A 109 -7.97 12.40 -16.51
CA VAL A 109 -7.57 13.38 -15.51
C VAL A 109 -8.64 14.45 -15.45
N HIS A 110 -9.16 14.71 -14.25
CA HIS A 110 -10.16 15.74 -13.98
C HIS A 110 -9.57 16.87 -13.14
N GLU A 111 -10.09 18.08 -13.27
CA GLU A 111 -9.91 19.07 -12.22
C GLU A 111 -10.85 18.75 -11.05
N GLY A 112 -10.53 19.26 -9.86
CA GLY A 112 -11.40 19.09 -8.71
C GLY A 112 -11.02 19.98 -7.54
N VAL A 113 -11.75 19.80 -6.45
CA VAL A 113 -11.49 20.46 -5.18
C VAL A 113 -11.41 19.41 -4.09
N TYR A 114 -10.29 19.37 -3.38
CA TYR A 114 -10.10 18.58 -2.17
C TYR A 114 -10.30 19.47 -0.94
N LYS A 115 -11.09 19.00 0.02
CA LYS A 115 -11.25 19.62 1.33
C LYS A 115 -10.30 18.93 2.31
N SER A 116 -9.27 19.64 2.75
CA SER A 116 -8.31 19.11 3.72
C SER A 116 -8.95 18.88 5.10
N PRO A 117 -8.31 18.11 6.00
CA PRO A 117 -8.77 17.96 7.39
C PRO A 117 -8.86 19.29 8.15
N SER A 118 -8.07 20.30 7.78
CA SER A 118 -8.15 21.66 8.35
C SER A 118 -9.33 22.49 7.81
N GLY A 119 -10.07 21.96 6.83
CA GLY A 119 -11.19 22.62 6.17
C GLY A 119 -10.80 23.51 4.98
N GLU A 120 -9.51 23.57 4.63
CA GLU A 120 -9.04 24.30 3.47
C GLU A 120 -9.49 23.63 2.16
N ARG A 121 -9.84 24.44 1.16
CA ARG A 121 -10.22 23.96 -0.17
C ARG A 121 -9.04 24.13 -1.11
N ILE A 122 -8.53 23.01 -1.60
CA ILE A 122 -7.36 22.93 -2.47
C ILE A 122 -7.82 22.51 -3.87
N HIS A 123 -7.38 23.23 -4.90
CA HIS A 123 -7.60 22.82 -6.28
C HIS A 123 -6.65 21.67 -6.65
N VAL A 124 -7.21 20.61 -7.21
CA VAL A 124 -6.49 19.33 -7.43
C VAL A 124 -6.71 18.78 -8.83
N ALA A 125 -5.76 17.99 -9.31
CA ALA A 125 -5.91 17.11 -10.45
C ALA A 125 -6.24 15.69 -9.95
N ILE A 126 -7.25 15.05 -10.54
CA ILE A 126 -7.76 13.75 -10.12
C ILE A 126 -7.60 12.79 -11.28
N LYS A 127 -6.64 11.88 -11.18
CA LYS A 127 -6.46 10.80 -12.15
C LYS A 127 -7.37 9.63 -11.77
N THR A 128 -8.15 9.17 -12.73
CA THR A 128 -9.12 8.08 -12.56
C THR A 128 -8.68 6.86 -13.34
N CYS A 129 -8.91 5.66 -12.78
CA CYS A 129 -8.68 4.40 -13.48
C CYS A 129 -9.99 3.90 -14.11
N LYS A 130 -10.04 3.75 -15.44
CA LYS A 130 -11.23 3.26 -16.18
C LYS A 130 -11.35 1.73 -16.18
N GLU A 131 -10.24 1.00 -16.02
CA GLU A 131 -10.17 -0.47 -16.09
C GLU A 131 -9.94 -1.11 -14.71
N PHE A 132 -10.63 -2.22 -14.45
CA PHE A 132 -10.71 -2.86 -13.13
C PHE A 132 -9.98 -4.21 -13.04
N SER A 133 -9.04 -4.52 -13.95
CA SER A 133 -8.20 -5.68 -13.73
C SER A 133 -7.24 -5.41 -12.57
N ALA A 134 -6.97 -6.42 -11.75
CA ALA A 134 -6.06 -6.29 -10.61
C ALA A 134 -4.66 -5.79 -11.07
N GLU A 135 -4.18 -6.27 -12.23
CA GLU A 135 -2.91 -5.85 -12.81
C GLU A 135 -2.88 -4.37 -13.20
N VAL A 136 -3.97 -3.85 -13.80
CA VAL A 136 -4.05 -2.42 -14.17
C VAL A 136 -4.12 -1.56 -12.92
N LYS A 137 -4.89 -1.98 -11.91
CA LYS A 137 -4.97 -1.31 -10.61
C LYS A 137 -3.61 -1.26 -9.90
N GLU A 138 -2.85 -2.36 -9.91
CA GLU A 138 -1.50 -2.41 -9.35
C GLU A 138 -0.55 -1.45 -10.06
N LYS A 139 -0.54 -1.45 -11.40
CA LYS A 139 0.28 -0.50 -12.19
C LYS A 139 -0.14 0.95 -11.94
N PHE A 140 -1.44 1.21 -11.84
CA PHE A 140 -1.96 2.53 -11.52
C PHE A 140 -1.48 3.00 -10.14
N MET A 141 -1.58 2.15 -9.13
CA MET A 141 -1.13 2.46 -7.77
C MET A 141 0.38 2.60 -7.64
N SER A 142 1.16 1.88 -8.46
CA SER A 142 2.61 2.02 -8.49
C SER A 142 3.06 3.44 -8.83
N GLU A 143 2.27 4.18 -9.61
CA GLU A 143 2.53 5.59 -9.91
C GLU A 143 2.40 6.45 -8.64
N ALA A 144 1.34 6.25 -7.87
CA ALA A 144 1.17 6.94 -6.60
C ALA A 144 2.27 6.58 -5.61
N ASP A 145 2.66 5.31 -5.53
CA ASP A 145 3.71 4.85 -4.62
C ASP A 145 5.08 5.47 -4.93
N LEU A 146 5.40 5.66 -6.21
CA LEU A 146 6.60 6.39 -6.62
C LEU A 146 6.54 7.87 -6.18
N MET A 147 5.36 8.49 -6.30
CA MET A 147 5.18 9.92 -5.98
C MET A 147 5.18 10.23 -4.49
N LYS A 148 4.81 9.29 -3.61
CA LYS A 148 4.74 9.50 -2.15
C LYS A 148 6.01 10.07 -1.53
N ASN A 149 7.16 9.67 -2.06
CA ASN A 149 8.47 10.05 -1.52
C ASN A 149 9.11 11.23 -2.26
N LEU A 150 8.40 11.87 -3.19
CA LEU A 150 8.90 13.00 -3.96
C LEU A 150 8.44 14.31 -3.32
N ASP A 151 9.41 15.10 -2.87
CA ASP A 151 9.21 16.45 -2.35
C ASP A 151 10.21 17.41 -3.01
N HIS A 152 9.76 18.08 -4.07
CA HIS A 152 10.56 19.05 -4.81
C HIS A 152 9.67 20.07 -5.52
N PRO A 153 9.99 21.38 -5.50
CA PRO A 153 9.14 22.44 -6.05
C PRO A 153 8.93 22.39 -7.58
N ASN A 154 9.67 21.54 -8.29
CA ASN A 154 9.53 21.33 -9.74
C ASN A 154 9.10 19.88 -10.08
N ILE A 155 8.53 19.16 -9.12
CA ILE A 155 7.90 17.86 -9.30
C ILE A 155 6.47 17.97 -8.79
N VAL A 156 5.51 17.43 -9.55
CA VAL A 156 4.09 17.41 -9.15
C VAL A 156 3.95 16.62 -7.86
N ARG A 157 3.37 17.25 -6.83
CA ARG A 157 3.20 16.61 -5.54
C ARG A 157 1.93 15.75 -5.50
N LEU A 158 2.05 14.58 -4.88
CA LEU A 158 0.91 13.76 -4.49
C LEU A 158 0.19 14.40 -3.30
N ILE A 159 -1.12 14.55 -3.39
CA ILE A 159 -1.95 15.03 -2.28
C ILE A 159 -2.55 13.85 -1.52
N GLY A 160 -2.98 12.81 -2.24
CA GLY A 160 -3.51 11.61 -1.62
C GLY A 160 -4.06 10.61 -2.63
N VAL A 161 -4.52 9.48 -2.12
CA VAL A 161 -5.06 8.36 -2.90
C VAL A 161 -6.37 7.90 -2.30
N ILE A 162 -7.36 7.65 -3.15
CA ILE A 162 -8.62 7.00 -2.77
C ILE A 162 -8.55 5.56 -3.26
N THR A 163 -8.46 4.63 -2.31
CA THR A 163 -8.22 3.20 -2.59
C THR A 163 -9.50 2.41 -2.84
N VAL A 164 -10.66 2.95 -2.43
CA VAL A 164 -11.99 2.38 -2.68
C VAL A 164 -12.36 2.59 -4.14
N ASP A 165 -12.79 1.51 -4.81
CA ASP A 165 -13.09 1.56 -6.24
C ASP A 165 -14.23 2.56 -6.57
N PRO A 166 -14.11 3.31 -7.68
CA PRO A 166 -12.94 3.37 -8.58
C PRO A 166 -11.76 4.14 -7.98
N VAL A 167 -10.55 3.57 -8.01
CA VAL A 167 -9.36 4.18 -7.41
C VAL A 167 -9.01 5.52 -8.06
N TRP A 168 -8.70 6.54 -7.23
CA TRP A 168 -8.27 7.86 -7.68
C TRP A 168 -6.91 8.25 -7.10
N ILE A 169 -6.07 8.89 -7.92
CA ILE A 169 -4.84 9.56 -7.49
C ILE A 169 -5.09 11.06 -7.55
N VAL A 170 -4.91 11.75 -6.42
CA VAL A 170 -5.17 13.17 -6.26
C VAL A 170 -3.84 13.91 -6.12
N MET A 171 -3.61 14.90 -6.99
CA MET A 171 -2.34 15.60 -7.15
C MET A 171 -2.56 17.11 -7.22
N GLU A 172 -1.48 17.88 -7.10
CA GLU A 172 -1.52 19.32 -7.34
C GLU A 172 -2.00 19.67 -8.76
N LEU A 173 -2.83 20.71 -8.86
CA LEU A 173 -3.32 21.23 -10.14
C LEU A 173 -2.47 22.40 -10.63
N TYR A 174 -2.01 22.32 -11.88
CA TYR A 174 -1.28 23.39 -12.54
C TYR A 174 -2.16 24.10 -13.57
N LYS A 175 -2.35 25.40 -13.38
CA LYS A 175 -3.31 26.24 -14.13
C LYS A 175 -3.05 26.34 -15.64
N TYR A 176 -1.81 26.12 -16.09
CA TYR A 176 -1.41 26.34 -17.47
C TYR A 176 -1.37 25.05 -18.29
N GLY A 177 -1.63 23.90 -17.67
CA GLY A 177 -1.66 22.61 -18.37
C GLY A 177 -0.29 22.22 -18.93
N GLU A 178 -0.31 21.44 -20.02
CA GLU A 178 0.89 20.89 -20.64
C GLU A 178 1.83 21.98 -21.19
N LEU A 179 3.13 21.86 -20.89
CA LEU A 179 4.15 22.78 -21.39
C LEU A 179 4.21 22.81 -22.93
N GLY A 180 3.97 21.67 -23.59
CA GLY A 180 3.90 21.58 -25.06
C GLY A 180 2.89 22.57 -25.65
N ASP A 181 1.64 22.48 -25.19
CA ASP A 181 0.56 23.37 -25.59
C ASP A 181 0.86 24.83 -25.21
N TYR A 182 1.35 25.06 -23.99
CA TYR A 182 1.71 26.39 -23.51
C TYR A 182 2.76 27.08 -24.40
N LEU A 183 3.80 26.34 -24.83
CA LEU A 183 4.84 26.85 -25.71
C LEU A 183 4.29 27.25 -27.08
N VAL A 184 3.35 26.47 -27.64
CA VAL A 184 2.73 26.75 -28.94
C VAL A 184 1.83 27.99 -28.86
N GLU A 185 0.99 28.07 -27.83
CA GLU A 185 0.06 29.19 -27.62
C GLU A 185 0.81 30.51 -27.39
N HIS A 186 1.93 30.47 -26.68
CA HIS A 186 2.68 31.67 -26.26
C HIS A 186 3.97 31.92 -27.06
N GLN A 187 4.16 31.24 -28.20
CA GLN A 187 5.42 31.27 -28.96
C GLN A 187 5.91 32.68 -29.34
N TYR A 188 5.00 33.64 -29.51
CA TYR A 188 5.34 35.01 -29.92
C TYR A 188 5.65 35.96 -28.75
N VAL A 189 5.34 35.55 -27.51
CA VAL A 189 5.59 36.35 -26.29
C VAL A 189 6.71 35.77 -25.43
N LEU A 190 7.08 34.51 -25.66
CA LEU A 190 8.12 33.83 -24.89
C LEU A 190 9.51 34.36 -25.24
N THR A 191 10.24 34.77 -24.21
CA THR A 191 11.63 35.21 -24.34
C THR A 191 12.58 34.04 -24.12
N VAL A 192 13.79 34.14 -24.68
CA VAL A 192 14.88 33.18 -24.41
C VAL A 192 15.10 33.03 -22.90
N GLY A 193 15.05 34.13 -22.14
CA GLY A 193 15.18 34.09 -20.68
C GLY A 193 14.13 33.22 -19.99
N LYS A 194 12.87 33.27 -20.44
CA LYS A 194 11.79 32.43 -19.89
C LYS A 194 11.97 30.96 -20.25
N LEU A 195 12.38 30.67 -21.48
CA LEU A 195 12.70 29.30 -21.93
C LEU A 195 13.87 28.73 -21.12
N THR A 196 14.92 29.52 -20.86
CA THR A 196 16.04 29.12 -20.00
C THR A 196 15.58 28.82 -18.57
N GLN A 197 14.61 29.57 -18.03
CA GLN A 197 14.04 29.27 -16.72
C GLN A 197 13.29 27.93 -16.69
N PHE A 198 12.54 27.59 -17.74
CA PHE A 198 11.88 26.29 -17.84
C PHE A 198 12.90 25.15 -17.86
N CYS A 199 13.94 25.26 -18.70
CA CYS A 199 15.03 24.28 -18.72
C CYS A 199 15.69 24.13 -17.35
N LEU A 200 15.96 25.24 -16.66
CA LEU A 200 16.56 25.22 -15.32
C LEU A 200 15.68 24.48 -14.30
N GLN A 201 14.37 24.71 -14.32
CA GLN A 201 13.42 24.03 -13.41
C GLN A 201 13.37 22.53 -13.69
N ILE A 202 13.33 22.13 -14.96
CA ILE A 202 13.38 20.72 -15.37
C ILE A 202 14.70 20.09 -14.92
N CYS A 203 15.83 20.74 -15.15
CA CYS A 203 17.14 20.23 -14.72
C CYS A 203 17.23 20.05 -13.19
N LYS A 204 16.64 20.96 -12.40
CA LYS A 204 16.57 20.82 -10.93
C LYS A 204 15.77 19.59 -10.51
N ALA A 205 14.60 19.37 -11.13
CA ALA A 205 13.78 18.19 -10.87
C ALA A 205 14.53 16.90 -11.23
N VAL A 206 15.21 16.86 -12.38
CA VAL A 206 15.98 15.68 -12.82
C VAL A 206 17.17 15.43 -11.90
N ALA A 207 17.89 16.47 -11.46
CA ALA A 207 18.98 16.33 -10.48
C ALA A 207 18.47 15.80 -9.12
N TYR A 208 17.29 16.21 -8.70
CA TYR A 208 16.63 15.66 -7.51
C TYR A 208 16.33 14.15 -7.68
N LEU A 209 15.74 13.75 -8.81
CA LEU A 209 15.47 12.34 -9.10
C LEU A 209 16.75 11.50 -9.18
N GLU A 210 17.82 12.05 -9.77
CA GLU A 210 19.15 11.42 -9.80
C GLU A 210 19.66 11.14 -8.37
N GLY A 211 19.52 12.11 -7.46
CA GLY A 211 19.89 11.95 -6.05
C GLY A 211 19.13 10.83 -5.33
N LEU A 212 17.95 10.46 -5.82
CA LEU A 212 17.14 9.35 -5.33
C LEU A 212 17.38 8.03 -6.10
N ASN A 213 18.33 8.00 -7.04
CA ASN A 213 18.55 6.90 -7.99
C ASN A 213 17.29 6.53 -8.79
N MET A 214 16.46 7.52 -9.12
CA MET A 214 15.20 7.33 -9.84
C MET A 214 15.34 7.76 -11.30
N VAL A 215 14.97 6.87 -12.22
CA VAL A 215 14.98 7.16 -13.67
C VAL A 215 13.55 7.36 -14.15
N HIS A 216 13.22 8.57 -14.61
CA HIS A 216 11.88 8.88 -15.13
C HIS A 216 11.53 8.10 -16.40
N ARG A 217 12.51 7.84 -17.28
CA ARG A 217 12.38 7.12 -18.58
C ARG A 217 11.53 7.78 -19.66
N ASP A 218 10.83 8.87 -19.37
CA ASP A 218 10.00 9.58 -20.36
C ASP A 218 9.98 11.10 -20.14
N ILE A 219 11.17 11.72 -20.15
CA ILE A 219 11.27 13.18 -20.05
C ILE A 219 10.94 13.78 -21.42
N ALA A 220 9.76 14.40 -21.52
CA ALA A 220 9.26 15.07 -22.71
C ALA A 220 8.33 16.22 -22.31
N VAL A 221 8.14 17.21 -23.18
CA VAL A 221 7.30 18.40 -22.90
C VAL A 221 5.85 18.05 -22.55
N ARG A 222 5.35 16.90 -23.03
CA ARG A 222 4.03 16.37 -22.68
C ARG A 222 3.87 15.93 -21.22
N ASN A 223 4.98 15.70 -20.54
CA ASN A 223 5.03 15.28 -19.14
C ASN A 223 5.50 16.44 -18.22
N VAL A 224 5.45 17.69 -18.70
CA VAL A 224 5.76 18.90 -17.93
C VAL A 224 4.51 19.79 -17.90
N LEU A 225 4.16 20.32 -16.72
CA LEU A 225 2.98 21.14 -16.45
C LEU A 225 3.33 22.57 -16.00
#